data_AF-A0A225AHG0-F1
#
_entry.id   AF-A0A225AHG0-F1
#
_cell.length_a   1.000
_cell.length_b   1.000
_cell.length_c   1.000
_cell.angle_alpha   90.00
_cell.angle_beta   90.00
_cell.angle_gamma   90.00
#
_symmetry.space_group_name_H-M   'P 1'
#
loop_
_entity.id
_entity.type
_entity.pdbx_description
1 polymer ?
#
loop_
_entity_poly.entity_id
_entity_poly.type
_entity_poly.pdbx_seq_one_letter_code
_entity_poly.pdbx_strand_id
1 'polypeptide(L)'
;MELPQTFSVSSAMSSSTAFIREVNTAESTKKFHPEHQPSQTPSINASEKALGTRNLCAVGVLIGWIAGIACIVTGAHMIAIKAPLAPYFKGKYVGIGTRGYCFVPGLAGDGQWNMKGHHMYVLPKSVQLLITLGLNIAANILLDCMGYIHSTTLKWALIRENRLQKNSNLRLFSCAKSCFPNKWYMNAISLLSLAITYGALASLTTGMDMLTLCKLDAGTVQNIDWYESNEGPQDGLDFNGFAMVGLGIGLSLQAFVSTCSLCKSGLVGTWSSHPLTVVKVYTGISSCESKSERSLSDSKLSPQVSVSTRPISGTSHMEAITDSSHFPFPPSPTNPESLRLSSCASQEISLSFPQSRQPSMLSMLPSVCRIQYLVWAFFGAFAIWSGAVAISDSKTGRWSGYLSNTSTLEYWKKFGLADFDFSDNIQLRYQQDLVGLCIQIAVQSSITFGLHCTELVINVSRDETNWRKASTVGIATEDNSNPAKSFTTSWQSMTLMVFKSVIQWVFGYAFIADDAVDMGLLPLATMTGLFLLLAIFTEYLVRRRPKGYQPATYGDIQWMAYFIDEWDHKLLFWGDKGEIDRGIRKAGTAGHRLSDIRPDVPYVGLTME
;
A
#
# COMPACT_ATOMS: atom_id res chain seq x y z
N MET A 1 -3.00 -45.86 -45.85
CA MET A 1 -4.47 -45.80 -45.66
C MET A 1 -4.76 -44.48 -44.96
N GLU A 2 -5.72 -43.74 -45.49
CA GLU A 2 -5.74 -42.27 -45.54
C GLU A 2 -6.17 -41.57 -44.24
N LEU A 3 -5.70 -40.32 -44.14
CA LEU A 3 -6.10 -39.24 -43.22
C LEU A 3 -7.59 -38.86 -43.37
N PRO A 4 -8.14 -38.07 -42.43
CA PRO A 4 -8.23 -36.61 -42.65
C PRO A 4 -7.87 -35.79 -41.38
N GLN A 5 -7.01 -34.76 -41.43
CA GLN A 5 -7.22 -33.37 -41.89
C GLN A 5 -8.41 -32.63 -41.21
N THR A 6 -8.13 -31.81 -40.19
CA THR A 6 -8.03 -30.31 -40.18
C THR A 6 -9.32 -29.58 -39.81
N PHE A 7 -9.27 -28.74 -38.78
CA PHE A 7 -10.07 -27.51 -38.70
C PHE A 7 -9.21 -26.38 -38.08
N SER A 8 -8.82 -25.44 -38.94
CA SER A 8 -8.24 -24.15 -38.60
C SER A 8 -9.33 -23.09 -38.65
N VAL A 9 -9.48 -22.27 -37.61
CA VAL A 9 -10.35 -21.08 -37.63
C VAL A 9 -9.45 -19.85 -37.64
N SER A 10 -9.41 -19.19 -38.80
CA SER A 10 -8.90 -17.83 -39.01
C SER A 10 -9.84 -17.14 -39.99
N SER A 11 -10.51 -16.07 -39.53
CA SER A 11 -11.13 -15.04 -40.35
C SER A 11 -11.30 -13.81 -39.45
N ALA A 12 -10.51 -12.76 -39.64
CA ALA A 12 -10.75 -11.68 -40.59
C ALA A 12 -12.00 -10.84 -40.23
N MET A 13 -11.76 -9.66 -39.65
CA MET A 13 -12.67 -8.53 -39.76
C MET A 13 -11.88 -7.31 -40.23
N SER A 14 -12.11 -6.93 -41.48
CA SER A 14 -11.64 -5.71 -42.12
C SER A 14 -12.75 -4.65 -42.11
N SER A 15 -12.35 -3.42 -41.80
CA SER A 15 -12.68 -2.17 -42.51
C SER A 15 -14.13 -1.74 -42.73
N SER A 16 -14.48 -0.58 -42.14
CA SER A 16 -15.09 0.63 -42.76
C SER A 16 -15.78 1.42 -41.63
N THR A 17 -15.55 2.72 -41.45
CA THR A 17 -15.99 3.78 -42.36
C THR A 17 -15.16 5.06 -42.20
N ALA A 18 -14.73 5.60 -43.35
CA ALA A 18 -14.26 6.97 -43.50
C ALA A 18 -15.43 7.96 -43.48
N PHE A 19 -15.22 9.15 -42.90
CA PHE A 19 -16.12 10.30 -43.04
C PHE A 19 -15.28 11.52 -43.45
N ILE A 20 -15.66 12.15 -44.57
CA ILE A 20 -15.00 13.29 -45.21
C ILE A 20 -15.84 14.56 -45.01
N ARG A 21 -15.13 15.68 -44.77
CA ARG A 21 -15.46 17.12 -44.93
C ARG A 21 -16.65 17.73 -44.17
N GLU A 22 -16.36 18.83 -43.48
CA GLU A 22 -16.65 20.15 -44.07
C GLU A 22 -15.75 21.25 -43.48
N VAL A 23 -15.24 22.09 -44.38
CA VAL A 23 -14.47 23.31 -44.14
C VAL A 23 -15.48 24.46 -44.13
N ASN A 24 -15.47 25.28 -43.08
CA ASN A 24 -16.10 26.61 -43.13
C ASN A 24 -15.17 27.66 -42.52
N THR A 25 -14.55 28.40 -43.43
CA THR A 25 -13.96 29.73 -43.25
C THR A 25 -15.06 30.76 -43.06
N ALA A 26 -14.99 31.52 -41.96
CA ALA A 26 -15.63 32.83 -41.87
C ALA A 26 -14.81 33.74 -40.95
N GLU A 27 -14.19 34.75 -41.57
CA GLU A 27 -13.58 35.91 -40.92
C GLU A 27 -14.64 36.71 -40.15
N SER A 28 -14.32 37.11 -38.92
CA SER A 28 -14.97 38.25 -38.28
C SER A 28 -13.96 39.01 -37.42
N THR A 29 -13.50 40.13 -37.95
CA THR A 29 -12.72 41.16 -37.28
C THR A 29 -13.64 41.90 -36.29
N LYS A 30 -13.49 41.61 -34.98
CA LYS A 30 -14.05 42.44 -33.91
C LYS A 30 -12.93 43.15 -33.15
N LYS A 31 -13.00 44.48 -33.18
CA LYS A 31 -12.21 45.42 -32.36
C LYS A 31 -12.40 45.08 -30.87
N PHE A 32 -11.29 44.81 -30.19
CA PHE A 32 -11.25 44.64 -28.73
C PHE A 32 -11.05 46.00 -28.05
N HIS A 33 -12.02 46.40 -27.23
CA HIS A 33 -11.83 47.34 -26.13
C HIS A 33 -11.32 46.55 -24.91
N PRO A 34 -10.34 47.06 -24.14
CA PRO A 34 -9.89 46.41 -22.91
C PRO A 34 -10.91 46.69 -21.80
N GLU A 35 -11.88 45.79 -21.66
CA GLU A 35 -12.74 45.74 -20.48
C GLU A 35 -11.98 45.00 -19.38
N HIS A 36 -11.83 45.64 -18.21
CA HIS A 36 -11.21 45.05 -17.03
C HIS A 36 -12.00 43.80 -16.61
N GLN A 37 -11.53 42.62 -17.01
CA GLN A 37 -12.04 41.37 -16.49
C GLN A 37 -11.71 41.27 -14.99
N PRO A 38 -12.69 41.07 -14.10
CA PRO A 38 -12.42 40.71 -12.73
C PRO A 38 -11.60 39.42 -12.75
N SER A 39 -10.54 39.37 -11.95
CA SER A 39 -9.60 38.26 -11.86
C SER A 39 -10.35 36.93 -11.76
N GLN A 40 -10.46 36.20 -12.87
CA GLN A 40 -10.94 34.83 -12.86
C GLN A 40 -9.95 34.04 -12.02
N THR A 41 -10.39 33.61 -10.84
CA THR A 41 -9.71 32.57 -10.10
C THR A 41 -9.52 31.40 -11.07
N PRO A 42 -8.29 30.91 -11.27
CA PRO A 42 -8.03 29.85 -12.23
C PRO A 42 -8.89 28.65 -11.84
N SER A 43 -9.95 28.41 -12.61
CA SER A 43 -10.80 27.26 -12.43
C SER A 43 -9.99 26.04 -12.85
N ILE A 44 -9.37 25.37 -11.87
CA ILE A 44 -8.69 24.10 -12.06
C ILE A 44 -9.67 23.17 -12.79
N ASN A 45 -9.34 22.82 -14.03
CA ASN A 45 -10.24 22.12 -14.92
C ASN A 45 -10.58 20.74 -14.34
N ALA A 46 -11.82 20.27 -14.55
CA ALA A 46 -12.27 18.99 -14.00
C ALA A 46 -11.44 17.78 -14.48
N SER A 47 -10.78 17.88 -15.65
CA SER A 47 -9.84 16.87 -16.17
C SER A 47 -8.58 16.72 -15.30
N GLU A 48 -8.11 17.79 -14.66
CA GLU A 48 -6.89 17.76 -13.83
C GLU A 48 -7.10 16.99 -12.51
N LYS A 49 -8.36 16.79 -12.08
CA LYS A 49 -8.67 16.08 -10.83
C LYS A 49 -8.53 14.56 -10.92
N ALA A 50 -8.31 13.99 -12.11
CA ALA A 50 -8.19 12.54 -12.33
C ALA A 50 -9.37 11.72 -11.77
N LEU A 51 -10.60 12.16 -12.09
CA LEU A 51 -11.84 11.57 -11.54
C LEU A 51 -12.03 10.08 -11.88
N GLY A 52 -11.42 9.59 -12.97
CA GLY A 52 -11.47 8.17 -13.34
C GLY A 52 -10.85 7.26 -12.27
N THR A 53 -9.66 7.63 -11.75
CA THR A 53 -9.00 6.88 -10.67
C THR A 53 -9.85 6.89 -9.41
N ARG A 54 -10.42 8.05 -9.06
CA ARG A 54 -11.33 8.18 -7.91
C ARG A 54 -12.53 7.25 -8.04
N ASN A 55 -13.20 7.25 -9.20
CA ASN A 55 -14.39 6.45 -9.42
C ASN A 55 -14.06 4.94 -9.40
N LEU A 56 -12.94 4.53 -9.98
CA LEU A 56 -12.46 3.14 -9.91
C LEU A 56 -12.19 2.71 -8.46
N CYS A 57 -11.52 3.54 -7.67
CA CYS A 57 -11.28 3.23 -6.26
C CYS A 57 -12.59 3.26 -5.43
N ALA A 58 -13.55 4.12 -5.78
CA ALA A 58 -14.86 4.15 -5.14
C ALA A 58 -15.66 2.86 -5.41
N VAL A 59 -15.55 2.29 -6.61
CA VAL A 59 -16.05 0.94 -6.92
C VAL A 59 -15.35 -0.10 -6.04
N GLY A 60 -14.02 0.01 -5.87
CA GLY A 60 -13.27 -0.84 -4.94
C GLY A 60 -13.77 -0.77 -3.50
N VAL A 61 -14.11 0.42 -3.00
CA VAL A 61 -14.72 0.60 -1.66
C VAL A 61 -16.11 -0.03 -1.57
N LEU A 62 -16.94 0.11 -2.61
CA LEU A 62 -18.26 -0.53 -2.66
C LEU A 62 -18.14 -2.06 -2.65
N ILE A 63 -17.24 -2.62 -3.45
CA ILE A 63 -16.96 -4.07 -3.44
C ILE A 63 -16.42 -4.49 -2.08
N GLY A 64 -15.55 -3.70 -1.45
CA GLY A 64 -15.04 -3.95 -0.10
C GLY A 64 -16.15 -4.04 0.94
N TRP A 65 -17.15 -3.15 0.90
CA TRP A 65 -18.32 -3.22 1.77
C TRP A 65 -19.18 -4.47 1.52
N ILE A 66 -19.48 -4.75 0.25
CA ILE A 66 -20.30 -5.92 -0.13
C ILE A 66 -19.60 -7.22 0.31
N ALA A 67 -18.32 -7.36 0.00
CA ALA A 67 -17.52 -8.51 0.39
C ALA A 67 -17.40 -8.62 1.92
N GLY A 68 -17.16 -7.50 2.61
CA GLY A 68 -17.08 -7.47 4.07
C GLY A 68 -18.36 -7.95 4.76
N ILE A 69 -19.51 -7.42 4.34
CA ILE A 69 -20.82 -7.82 4.86
C ILE A 69 -21.13 -9.27 4.51
N ALA A 70 -20.89 -9.69 3.26
CA ALA A 70 -21.10 -11.06 2.82
C ALA A 70 -20.27 -12.07 3.64
N CYS A 71 -19.00 -11.76 3.92
CA CYS A 71 -18.14 -12.57 4.77
C CYS A 71 -18.64 -12.64 6.21
N ILE A 72 -19.07 -11.51 6.81
CA ILE A 72 -19.64 -11.51 8.17
C ILE A 72 -20.91 -12.38 8.23
N VAL A 73 -21.85 -12.18 7.31
CA VAL A 73 -23.12 -12.92 7.29
C VAL A 73 -22.89 -14.40 7.04
N THR A 74 -22.05 -14.74 6.06
CA THR A 74 -21.75 -16.14 5.73
C THR A 74 -21.00 -16.83 6.86
N GLY A 75 -19.99 -16.18 7.44
CA GLY A 75 -19.24 -16.72 8.57
C GLY A 75 -20.11 -16.89 9.82
N ALA A 76 -20.96 -15.91 10.15
CA ALA A 76 -21.90 -16.02 11.26
C ALA A 76 -22.91 -17.16 11.03
N HIS A 77 -23.38 -17.33 9.79
CA HIS A 77 -24.24 -18.43 9.40
C HIS A 77 -23.53 -19.79 9.55
N MET A 78 -22.28 -19.90 9.11
CA MET A 78 -21.46 -21.12 9.30
C MET A 78 -21.26 -21.47 10.78
N ILE A 79 -21.08 -20.46 11.64
CA ILE A 79 -20.93 -20.67 13.09
C ILE A 79 -22.27 -21.07 13.74
N ALA A 80 -23.38 -20.47 13.30
CA ALA A 80 -24.70 -20.70 13.89
C ALA A 80 -25.30 -22.06 13.48
N ILE A 81 -25.07 -22.48 12.24
CA ILE A 81 -25.63 -23.72 11.72
C ILE A 81 -24.69 -24.88 12.02
N LYS A 82 -25.27 -25.96 12.55
CA LYS A 82 -24.61 -27.27 12.54
C LYS A 82 -24.63 -27.77 11.11
N ALA A 83 -23.54 -27.60 10.37
CA ALA A 83 -23.44 -28.14 9.02
C ALA A 83 -23.67 -29.66 9.07
N PRO A 84 -24.65 -30.20 8.33
CA PRO A 84 -24.79 -31.64 8.26
C PRO A 84 -23.51 -32.19 7.64
N LEU A 85 -22.87 -33.12 8.35
CA LEU A 85 -21.70 -33.80 7.83
C LEU A 85 -22.09 -34.44 6.49
N ALA A 86 -21.40 -34.08 5.42
CA ALA A 86 -21.70 -34.66 4.11
C ALA A 86 -21.63 -36.20 4.22
N PRO A 87 -22.57 -36.95 3.63
CA PRO A 87 -22.61 -38.42 3.74
C PRO A 87 -21.28 -39.09 3.40
N TYR A 88 -20.49 -38.44 2.54
CA TYR A 88 -19.16 -38.84 2.12
C TYR A 88 -18.14 -39.00 3.27
N PHE A 89 -18.21 -38.16 4.32
CA PHE A 89 -17.27 -38.21 5.44
C PHE A 89 -17.67 -39.27 6.48
N LYS A 90 -18.91 -39.78 6.44
CA LYS A 90 -19.39 -40.76 7.40
C LYS A 90 -18.60 -42.06 7.27
N GLY A 91 -17.99 -42.50 8.37
CA GLY A 91 -17.16 -43.69 8.46
C GLY A 91 -15.67 -43.47 8.12
N LYS A 92 -15.21 -42.22 7.96
CA LYS A 92 -13.82 -41.93 7.55
C LYS A 92 -13.02 -41.21 8.63
N TYR A 93 -11.69 -41.22 8.48
CA TYR A 93 -10.79 -40.39 9.25
C TYR A 93 -10.25 -39.28 8.36
N VAL A 94 -10.49 -38.03 8.73
CA VAL A 94 -10.14 -36.89 7.90
C VAL A 94 -9.07 -36.09 8.62
N GLY A 95 -7.91 -35.94 8.00
CA GLY A 95 -6.93 -34.95 8.41
C GLY A 95 -7.40 -33.57 7.97
N ILE A 96 -7.62 -32.67 8.91
CA ILE A 96 -7.87 -31.25 8.66
C ILE A 96 -6.69 -30.50 9.26
N GLY A 97 -5.89 -29.85 8.41
CA GLY A 97 -4.61 -29.29 8.84
C GLY A 97 -3.67 -30.40 9.30
N THR A 98 -3.25 -30.34 10.56
CA THR A 98 -2.34 -31.31 11.19
C THR A 98 -3.07 -32.32 12.07
N ARG A 99 -4.34 -32.09 12.37
CA ARG A 99 -5.15 -32.93 13.25
C ARG A 99 -6.05 -33.85 12.46
N GLY A 100 -6.19 -35.08 12.95
CA GLY A 100 -7.10 -36.04 12.36
C GLY A 100 -8.39 -36.19 13.15
N TYR A 101 -9.51 -36.14 12.45
CA TYR A 101 -10.85 -36.22 12.99
C TYR A 101 -11.48 -37.55 12.58
N CYS A 102 -11.97 -38.30 13.57
CA CYS A 102 -12.67 -39.55 13.32
C CYS A 102 -14.17 -39.27 13.11
N PHE A 103 -14.71 -39.70 11.98
CA PHE A 103 -16.13 -39.63 11.67
C PHE A 103 -16.75 -41.04 11.61
N VAL A 104 -16.32 -41.96 12.47
CA VAL A 104 -16.88 -43.32 12.57
C VAL A 104 -17.93 -43.41 13.69
N PRO A 105 -19.20 -43.76 13.37
CA PRO A 105 -20.28 -43.86 14.38
C PRO A 105 -19.89 -44.80 15.53
N GLY A 106 -20.01 -44.32 16.77
CA GLY A 106 -19.70 -45.10 17.99
C GLY A 106 -18.24 -45.02 18.47
N LEU A 107 -17.30 -44.58 17.64
CA LEU A 107 -15.89 -44.36 18.02
C LEU A 107 -15.60 -42.89 18.30
N ALA A 108 -16.14 -42.01 17.48
CA ALA A 108 -16.15 -40.59 17.80
C ALA A 108 -17.14 -40.40 18.96
N GLY A 109 -16.61 -40.13 20.16
CA GLY A 109 -17.44 -39.76 21.31
C GLY A 109 -18.44 -38.67 20.90
N ASP A 110 -19.62 -38.68 21.50
CA ASP A 110 -20.83 -37.95 21.04
C ASP A 110 -20.65 -36.44 20.71
N GLY A 111 -19.51 -35.83 21.05
CA GLY A 111 -19.12 -34.45 20.70
C GLY A 111 -18.18 -34.25 19.49
N GLN A 112 -17.52 -35.28 18.93
CA GLN A 112 -16.50 -35.08 17.87
C GLN A 112 -17.07 -34.81 16.48
N TRP A 113 -18.37 -35.05 16.27
CA TRP A 113 -19.05 -34.92 14.99
C TRP A 113 -19.32 -33.48 14.56
N ASN A 114 -19.17 -32.53 15.47
CA ASN A 114 -19.66 -31.17 15.29
C ASN A 114 -18.52 -30.17 15.41
N MET A 115 -17.72 -30.06 14.34
CA MET A 115 -16.83 -28.92 14.15
C MET A 115 -17.70 -27.70 13.80
N LYS A 116 -18.21 -27.05 14.84
CA LYS A 116 -19.02 -25.84 14.68
C LYS A 116 -18.21 -24.78 13.95
N GLY A 117 -18.78 -24.15 12.92
CA GLY A 117 -18.10 -23.11 12.17
C GLY A 117 -17.24 -23.61 11.00
N HIS A 118 -16.99 -24.91 10.86
CA HIS A 118 -16.20 -25.46 9.77
C HIS A 118 -17.09 -26.03 8.67
N HIS A 119 -16.80 -25.69 7.41
CA HIS A 119 -17.50 -26.22 6.24
C HIS A 119 -16.53 -26.84 5.27
N MET A 120 -16.68 -28.14 5.08
CA MET A 120 -15.77 -28.97 4.31
C MET A 120 -16.34 -29.26 2.91
N TYR A 121 -15.53 -29.05 1.89
CA TYR A 121 -15.87 -29.36 0.49
C TYR A 121 -14.82 -30.29 -0.11
N VAL A 122 -15.27 -31.32 -0.83
CA VAL A 122 -14.37 -32.22 -1.56
C VAL A 122 -14.00 -31.55 -2.88
N LEU A 123 -12.72 -31.24 -3.06
CA LEU A 123 -12.21 -30.47 -4.21
C LEU A 123 -10.84 -31.00 -4.63
N PRO A 124 -10.55 -31.10 -5.95
CA PRO A 124 -9.21 -31.46 -6.40
C PRO A 124 -8.14 -30.50 -5.87
N LYS A 125 -6.96 -31.00 -5.50
CA LYS A 125 -5.79 -30.22 -5.02
C LYS A 125 -5.50 -28.95 -5.85
N SER A 126 -5.54 -29.05 -7.17
CA SER A 126 -5.30 -27.90 -8.07
C SER A 126 -6.32 -26.78 -7.87
N VAL A 127 -7.60 -27.13 -7.68
CA VAL A 127 -8.68 -26.17 -7.44
C VAL A 127 -8.50 -25.49 -6.09
N GLN A 128 -8.10 -26.24 -5.05
CA GLN A 128 -7.82 -25.67 -3.73
C GLN A 128 -6.70 -24.62 -3.79
N LEU A 129 -5.58 -24.95 -4.46
CA LEU A 129 -4.47 -24.01 -4.65
C LEU A 129 -4.91 -22.74 -5.39
N LEU A 130 -5.71 -22.89 -6.45
CA LEU A 130 -6.23 -21.75 -7.21
C LEU A 130 -7.18 -20.88 -6.39
N ILE A 131 -8.04 -21.49 -5.57
CA ILE A 131 -8.94 -20.76 -4.66
C ILE A 131 -8.12 -19.97 -3.64
N THR A 132 -7.20 -20.63 -2.92
CA THR A 132 -6.39 -19.98 -1.88
C THR A 132 -5.53 -18.84 -2.42
N LEU A 133 -4.85 -19.05 -3.56
CA LEU A 133 -4.07 -18.01 -4.24
C LEU A 133 -4.97 -16.90 -4.78
N GLY A 134 -6.09 -17.26 -5.41
CA GLY A 134 -7.06 -16.32 -5.98
C GLY A 134 -7.65 -15.38 -4.93
N LEU A 135 -7.98 -15.91 -3.74
CA LEU A 135 -8.46 -15.11 -2.61
C LEU A 135 -7.39 -14.12 -2.12
N ASN A 136 -6.12 -14.54 -2.04
CA ASN A 136 -4.99 -13.65 -1.69
C ASN A 136 -4.81 -12.52 -2.71
N ILE A 137 -4.90 -12.82 -4.01
CA ILE A 137 -4.81 -11.81 -5.07
C ILE A 137 -6.01 -10.84 -4.99
N ALA A 138 -7.22 -11.36 -4.84
CA ALA A 138 -8.44 -10.55 -4.74
C ALA A 138 -8.42 -9.62 -3.52
N ALA A 139 -8.05 -10.14 -2.34
CA ALA A 139 -7.91 -9.36 -1.12
C ALA A 139 -6.86 -8.24 -1.29
N ASN A 140 -5.70 -8.55 -1.87
CA ASN A 140 -4.65 -7.57 -2.11
C ASN A 140 -5.12 -6.43 -3.04
N ILE A 141 -5.80 -6.76 -4.14
CA ILE A 141 -6.37 -5.75 -5.06
C ILE A 141 -7.39 -4.85 -4.35
N LEU A 142 -8.30 -5.44 -3.57
CA LEU A 142 -9.32 -4.69 -2.84
C LEU A 142 -8.70 -3.76 -1.79
N LEU A 143 -7.74 -4.28 -1.01
CA LEU A 143 -7.05 -3.52 0.03
C LEU A 143 -6.21 -2.37 -0.55
N ASP A 144 -5.54 -2.58 -1.70
CA ASP A 144 -4.79 -1.53 -2.38
C ASP A 144 -5.74 -0.45 -2.95
N CYS A 145 -6.90 -0.81 -3.50
CA CYS A 145 -7.91 0.15 -3.97
C CYS A 145 -8.44 1.04 -2.82
N MET A 146 -8.80 0.43 -1.70
CA MET A 146 -9.26 1.15 -0.51
C MET A 146 -8.13 2.00 0.10
N GLY A 147 -6.95 1.40 0.25
CA GLY A 147 -5.75 2.06 0.76
C GLY A 147 -5.31 3.27 -0.06
N TYR A 148 -5.54 3.25 -1.38
CA TYR A 148 -5.26 4.37 -2.28
C TYR A 148 -6.06 5.62 -1.93
N ILE A 149 -7.36 5.47 -1.64
CA ILE A 149 -8.22 6.60 -1.28
C ILE A 149 -7.73 7.26 -0.01
N HIS A 150 -7.53 6.46 1.04
CA HIS A 150 -7.06 6.95 2.32
C HIS A 150 -5.68 7.63 2.22
N SER A 151 -4.72 7.01 1.50
CA SER A 151 -3.39 7.58 1.29
C SER A 151 -3.44 8.90 0.52
N THR A 152 -4.27 8.98 -0.53
CA THR A 152 -4.45 10.21 -1.31
C THR A 152 -5.06 11.32 -0.47
N THR A 153 -6.10 11.04 0.32
CA THR A 153 -6.71 12.05 1.19
C THR A 153 -5.76 12.52 2.29
N LEU A 154 -4.93 11.62 2.84
CA LEU A 154 -3.92 11.95 3.83
C LEU A 154 -2.84 12.85 3.21
N LYS A 155 -2.37 12.54 2.00
CA LYS A 155 -1.42 13.36 1.24
C LYS A 155 -1.90 14.81 1.12
N TRP A 156 -3.14 15.02 0.69
CA TRP A 156 -3.72 16.37 0.55
C TRP A 156 -4.00 17.08 1.87
N ALA A 157 -4.24 16.33 2.95
CA ALA A 157 -4.30 16.93 4.28
C ALA A 157 -2.92 17.40 4.75
N LEU A 158 -1.86 16.63 4.48
CA LEU A 158 -0.49 17.02 4.84
C LEU A 158 0.03 18.21 4.02
N ILE A 159 -0.37 18.33 2.75
CA ILE A 159 -0.06 19.50 1.90
C ILE A 159 -0.60 20.77 2.55
N ARG A 160 -1.87 20.77 2.94
CA ARG A 160 -2.53 21.94 3.56
C ARG A 160 -1.97 22.29 4.93
N GLU A 161 -1.33 21.32 5.59
CA GLU A 161 -0.61 21.57 6.85
C GLU A 161 0.85 21.99 6.62
N ASN A 162 1.31 22.15 5.36
CA ASN A 162 2.71 22.40 5.00
C ASN A 162 3.69 21.37 5.59
N ARG A 163 3.22 20.14 5.81
CA ARG A 163 3.99 19.03 6.39
C ARG A 163 4.36 17.97 5.36
N LEU A 164 3.88 18.12 4.13
CA LEU A 164 4.22 17.21 3.05
C LEU A 164 5.57 17.58 2.42
N GLN A 165 6.58 16.75 2.65
CA GLN A 165 7.88 16.89 1.97
C GLN A 165 7.94 16.07 0.67
N LYS A 166 7.36 14.85 0.67
CA LYS A 166 7.49 13.90 -0.44
C LYS A 166 6.14 13.44 -0.97
N ASN A 167 6.01 13.26 -2.27
CA ASN A 167 4.80 12.74 -2.91
C ASN A 167 4.39 11.37 -2.35
N SER A 168 5.38 10.53 -2.06
CA SER A 168 5.21 9.21 -1.45
C SER A 168 5.25 9.30 0.08
N ASN A 169 4.08 9.44 0.71
CA ASN A 169 3.96 9.46 2.17
C ASN A 169 3.85 8.07 2.78
N LEU A 170 4.41 7.97 3.97
CA LEU A 170 4.18 6.88 4.89
C LEU A 170 2.86 7.06 5.62
N ARG A 171 1.79 6.41 5.14
CA ARG A 171 0.50 6.39 5.85
C ARG A 171 0.62 5.88 7.29
N LEU A 172 1.61 5.04 7.57
CA LEU A 172 1.85 4.49 8.90
C LEU A 172 2.57 5.46 9.86
N PHE A 173 3.35 6.41 9.35
CA PHE A 173 4.14 7.33 10.20
C PHE A 173 3.74 8.80 10.07
N SER A 174 2.78 9.12 9.20
CA SER A 174 2.32 10.50 8.99
C SER A 174 0.84 10.61 9.31
N CYS A 175 0.44 11.69 9.97
CA CYS A 175 -0.95 11.96 10.30
C CYS A 175 -1.23 13.46 10.17
N ALA A 176 -2.44 13.79 9.75
CA ALA A 176 -2.94 15.16 9.74
C ALA A 176 -3.53 15.51 11.12
N LYS A 177 -3.30 16.74 11.58
CA LYS A 177 -3.89 17.27 12.82
C LYS A 177 -5.34 17.72 12.60
N SER A 178 -5.62 18.27 11.41
CA SER A 178 -6.84 19.02 11.09
C SER A 178 -7.99 18.16 10.56
N CYS A 179 -7.71 17.01 9.96
CA CYS A 179 -8.71 16.23 9.21
C CYS A 179 -9.01 14.89 9.90
N PHE A 180 -10.23 14.72 10.43
CA PHE A 180 -10.65 13.53 11.19
C PHE A 180 -10.29 12.18 10.53
N PRO A 181 -10.58 11.92 9.23
CA PRO A 181 -10.25 10.64 8.58
C PRO A 181 -8.76 10.35 8.45
N ASN A 182 -7.90 11.35 8.66
CA ASN A 182 -6.46 11.30 8.43
C ASN A 182 -5.65 11.46 9.74
N LYS A 183 -6.32 11.40 10.90
CA LYS A 183 -5.67 11.41 12.21
C LYS A 183 -4.99 10.06 12.47
N TRP A 184 -4.02 10.05 13.39
CA TRP A 184 -3.20 8.87 13.69
C TRP A 184 -4.02 7.61 14.04
N TYR A 185 -5.16 7.78 14.73
CA TYR A 185 -6.00 6.64 15.11
C TYR A 185 -6.70 6.00 13.89
N MET A 186 -7.03 6.76 12.84
CA MET A 186 -7.60 6.18 11.61
C MET A 186 -6.54 5.36 10.86
N ASN A 187 -5.30 5.82 10.87
CA ASN A 187 -4.18 5.07 10.31
C ASN A 187 -3.93 3.78 11.11
N ALA A 188 -4.04 3.85 12.44
CA ALA A 188 -3.96 2.69 13.32
C ALA A 188 -5.10 1.70 13.07
N ILE A 189 -6.33 2.19 12.90
CA ILE A 189 -7.48 1.36 12.51
C ILE A 189 -7.22 0.71 11.14
N SER A 190 -6.73 1.46 10.15
CA SER A 190 -6.40 0.89 8.83
C SER A 190 -5.30 -0.16 8.91
N LEU A 191 -4.26 0.05 9.72
CA LEU A 191 -3.22 -0.96 9.95
C LEU A 191 -3.78 -2.21 10.61
N LEU A 192 -4.60 -2.05 11.66
CA LEU A 192 -5.27 -3.16 12.34
C LEU A 192 -6.19 -3.91 11.37
N SER A 193 -6.91 -3.19 10.52
CA SER A 193 -7.78 -3.72 9.47
C SER A 193 -7.01 -4.62 8.50
N LEU A 194 -5.82 -4.18 8.06
CA LEU A 194 -4.94 -4.95 7.20
C LEU A 194 -4.45 -6.23 7.90
N ALA A 195 -4.03 -6.12 9.16
CA ALA A 195 -3.61 -7.26 9.96
C ALA A 195 -4.73 -8.29 10.14
N ILE A 196 -5.93 -7.83 10.50
CA ILE A 196 -7.12 -8.69 10.64
C ILE A 196 -7.44 -9.37 9.30
N THR A 197 -7.49 -8.61 8.21
CA THR A 197 -7.85 -9.15 6.88
C THR A 197 -6.88 -10.25 6.46
N TYR A 198 -5.57 -10.01 6.54
CA TYR A 198 -4.58 -11.00 6.10
C TYR A 198 -4.42 -12.17 7.07
N GLY A 199 -4.55 -11.93 8.39
CA GLY A 199 -4.51 -13.01 9.38
C GLY A 199 -5.71 -13.94 9.22
N ALA A 200 -6.90 -13.36 9.11
CA ALA A 200 -8.12 -14.09 8.83
C ALA A 200 -8.07 -14.81 7.47
N LEU A 201 -7.50 -14.20 6.44
CA LEU A 201 -7.36 -14.84 5.14
C LEU A 201 -6.43 -16.06 5.18
N ALA A 202 -5.36 -16.02 5.97
CA ALA A 202 -4.45 -17.14 6.15
C ALA A 202 -5.13 -18.31 6.89
N SER A 203 -6.02 -18.03 7.84
CA SER A 203 -6.81 -19.05 8.55
C SER A 203 -8.14 -19.41 7.88
N LEU A 204 -8.49 -18.76 6.76
CA LEU A 204 -9.80 -18.92 6.14
C LEU A 204 -9.99 -20.32 5.56
N THR A 205 -8.93 -20.84 4.94
CA THR A 205 -8.95 -22.08 4.18
C THR A 205 -7.86 -23.01 4.65
N THR A 206 -8.24 -24.22 5.02
CA THR A 206 -7.29 -25.26 5.43
C THR A 206 -7.44 -26.46 4.48
N GLY A 207 -6.32 -26.95 3.96
CA GLY A 207 -6.33 -28.17 3.13
C GLY A 207 -6.68 -29.39 3.98
N MET A 208 -7.48 -30.29 3.41
CA MET A 208 -7.84 -31.56 4.05
C MET A 208 -7.29 -32.73 3.24
N ASP A 209 -6.71 -33.69 3.96
CA ASP A 209 -6.35 -35.00 3.43
C ASP A 209 -7.30 -36.05 4.01
N MET A 210 -8.00 -36.77 3.15
CA MET A 210 -8.91 -37.83 3.62
C MET A 210 -8.20 -39.19 3.62
N LEU A 211 -8.21 -39.85 4.78
CA LEU A 211 -7.74 -41.22 4.94
C LEU A 211 -8.95 -42.13 5.20
N THR A 212 -9.17 -43.10 4.32
CA THR A 212 -10.24 -44.06 4.52
C THR A 212 -9.81 -45.07 5.59
N LEU A 213 -10.48 -45.08 6.75
CA LEU A 213 -10.34 -46.17 7.71
C LEU A 213 -11.03 -47.41 7.16
N CYS A 214 -10.29 -48.51 7.01
CA CYS A 214 -10.89 -49.81 6.72
C CYS A 214 -11.59 -50.36 7.96
N LYS A 215 -12.63 -51.16 7.69
CA LYS A 215 -13.47 -51.95 8.61
C LYS A 215 -12.82 -52.19 9.98
N LEU A 216 -13.44 -51.67 11.04
CA LEU A 216 -13.30 -52.28 12.36
C LEU A 216 -13.92 -53.68 12.27
N ASP A 217 -13.10 -54.73 12.33
CA ASP A 217 -13.62 -56.04 12.71
C ASP A 217 -14.16 -55.91 14.13
N ALA A 218 -15.42 -56.34 14.31
CA ALA A 218 -16.28 -56.03 15.45
C ALA A 218 -15.83 -56.60 16.82
N GLY A 219 -14.55 -56.96 16.98
CA GLY A 219 -14.01 -57.58 18.20
C GLY A 219 -12.71 -56.99 18.76
N THR A 220 -11.95 -56.17 18.02
CA THR A 220 -10.62 -55.74 18.48
C THR A 220 -10.23 -54.37 17.92
N VAL A 221 -10.35 -53.33 18.75
CA VAL A 221 -9.98 -51.93 18.44
C VAL A 221 -8.44 -51.73 18.33
N GLN A 222 -7.64 -52.79 18.48
CA GLN A 222 -6.20 -52.65 18.69
C GLN A 222 -5.35 -52.53 17.40
N ASN A 223 -5.85 -52.90 16.22
CA ASN A 223 -5.09 -52.79 14.97
C ASN A 223 -5.90 -52.03 13.92
N ILE A 224 -5.71 -50.71 13.88
CA ILE A 224 -6.16 -49.87 12.77
C ILE A 224 -5.11 -49.99 11.67
N ASP A 225 -5.33 -50.88 10.71
CA ASP A 225 -4.51 -50.94 9.52
C ASP A 225 -4.92 -49.82 8.55
N TRP A 226 -3.99 -48.90 8.29
CA TRP A 226 -4.16 -47.80 7.35
C TRP A 226 -3.92 -48.29 5.92
N TYR A 227 -4.98 -48.58 5.18
CA TYR A 227 -4.88 -48.88 3.75
C TYR A 227 -5.19 -47.63 2.93
N GLU A 228 -4.33 -47.28 1.97
CA GLU A 228 -4.70 -46.34 0.90
C GLU A 228 -5.89 -46.95 0.15
N SER A 229 -7.05 -46.30 0.21
CA SER A 229 -8.20 -46.79 -0.53
C SER A 229 -7.91 -46.73 -2.03
N ASN A 230 -8.24 -47.81 -2.75
CA ASN A 230 -8.17 -47.88 -4.21
C ASN A 230 -9.03 -46.82 -4.93
N GLU A 231 -9.89 -46.08 -4.21
CA GLU A 231 -10.69 -44.97 -4.74
C GLU A 231 -9.91 -43.66 -4.94
N GLY A 232 -8.59 -43.67 -4.70
CA GLY A 232 -7.72 -42.52 -4.84
C GLY A 232 -7.85 -41.52 -3.67
N PRO A 233 -6.78 -40.79 -3.33
CA PRO A 233 -6.85 -39.75 -2.32
C PRO A 233 -7.83 -38.68 -2.79
N GLN A 234 -8.93 -38.53 -2.05
CA GLN A 234 -9.86 -37.42 -2.26
C GLN A 234 -9.43 -36.28 -1.35
N ASP A 235 -8.95 -35.21 -1.96
CA ASP A 235 -8.56 -34.01 -1.24
C ASP A 235 -9.80 -33.15 -0.94
N GLY A 236 -9.75 -32.38 0.13
CA GLY A 236 -10.80 -31.42 0.46
C GLY A 236 -10.27 -30.05 0.85
N LEU A 237 -11.16 -29.06 0.84
CA LEU A 237 -10.93 -27.73 1.38
C LEU A 237 -11.90 -27.47 2.53
N ASP A 238 -11.36 -27.12 3.69
CA ASP A 238 -12.14 -26.65 4.82
C ASP A 238 -12.19 -25.12 4.84
N PHE A 239 -13.35 -24.57 5.21
CA PHE A 239 -13.56 -23.14 5.43
C PHE A 239 -13.87 -22.88 6.90
N ASN A 240 -13.07 -22.04 7.53
CA ASN A 240 -13.27 -21.61 8.91
C ASN A 240 -14.20 -20.39 8.98
N GLY A 241 -15.34 -20.54 9.65
CA GLY A 241 -16.36 -19.52 9.82
C GLY A 241 -15.90 -18.32 10.65
N PHE A 242 -15.05 -18.52 11.67
CA PHE A 242 -14.48 -17.41 12.45
C PHE A 242 -13.52 -16.58 11.63
N ALA A 243 -12.66 -17.24 10.87
CA ALA A 243 -11.77 -16.57 9.92
C ALA A 243 -12.59 -15.83 8.85
N MET A 244 -13.71 -16.39 8.37
CA MET A 244 -14.62 -15.67 7.46
C MET A 244 -15.21 -14.40 8.10
N VAL A 245 -15.64 -14.47 9.37
CA VAL A 245 -16.11 -13.28 10.11
C VAL A 245 -14.97 -12.27 10.28
N GLY A 246 -13.78 -12.72 10.67
CA GLY A 246 -12.59 -11.88 10.83
C GLY A 246 -12.23 -11.17 9.53
N LEU A 247 -12.23 -11.88 8.41
CA LEU A 247 -12.01 -11.33 7.08
C LEU A 247 -13.03 -10.24 6.77
N GLY A 248 -14.30 -10.49 7.05
CA GLY A 248 -15.37 -9.54 6.84
C GLY A 248 -15.26 -8.27 7.70
N ILE A 249 -14.86 -8.41 8.97
CA ILE A 249 -14.56 -7.27 9.87
C ILE A 249 -13.39 -6.46 9.31
N GLY A 250 -12.30 -7.14 8.93
CA GLY A 250 -11.10 -6.50 8.36
C GLY A 250 -11.40 -5.75 7.05
N LEU A 251 -12.21 -6.30 6.15
CA LEU A 251 -12.61 -5.59 4.93
C LEU A 251 -13.55 -4.41 5.23
N SER A 252 -14.50 -4.58 6.14
CA SER A 252 -15.47 -3.54 6.52
C SER A 252 -14.80 -2.35 7.21
N LEU A 253 -13.84 -2.59 8.10
CA LEU A 253 -13.06 -1.52 8.75
C LEU A 253 -12.25 -0.72 7.72
N GLN A 254 -11.63 -1.38 6.74
CA GLN A 254 -10.85 -0.72 5.70
C GLN A 254 -11.76 0.07 4.75
N ALA A 255 -12.92 -0.48 4.41
CA ALA A 255 -13.94 0.19 3.62
C ALA A 255 -14.50 1.41 4.36
N PHE A 256 -14.72 1.31 5.67
CA PHE A 256 -15.14 2.41 6.53
C PHE A 256 -14.13 3.56 6.54
N VAL A 257 -12.86 3.29 6.83
CA VAL A 257 -11.80 4.32 6.80
C VAL A 257 -11.75 5.01 5.44
N SER A 258 -11.81 4.22 4.36
CA SER A 258 -11.79 4.73 2.99
C SER A 258 -13.04 5.55 2.64
N THR A 259 -14.21 5.16 3.14
CA THR A 259 -15.47 5.90 2.98
C THR A 259 -15.40 7.24 3.70
N CYS A 260 -14.93 7.27 4.95
CA CYS A 260 -14.71 8.52 5.69
C CYS A 260 -13.76 9.47 4.95
N SER A 261 -12.67 8.92 4.38
CA SER A 261 -11.75 9.66 3.52
C SER A 261 -12.45 10.19 2.26
N LEU A 262 -13.25 9.37 1.58
CA LEU A 262 -13.97 9.75 0.35
C LEU A 262 -15.05 10.84 0.60
N CYS A 263 -15.69 10.85 1.77
CA CYS A 263 -16.61 11.92 2.18
C CYS A 263 -15.91 13.29 2.28
N LYS A 264 -14.58 13.32 2.38
CA LYS A 264 -13.75 14.54 2.34
C LYS A 264 -13.05 14.75 1.00
N SER A 265 -13.53 14.09 -0.06
CA SER A 265 -12.98 14.18 -1.42
C SER A 265 -12.95 15.59 -2.00
N GLY A 266 -13.83 16.50 -1.56
CA GLY A 266 -13.79 17.90 -1.98
C GLY A 266 -12.50 18.64 -1.60
N LEU A 267 -11.75 18.11 -0.63
CA LEU A 267 -10.47 18.66 -0.18
C LEU A 267 -9.26 18.10 -0.94
N VAL A 268 -9.48 17.15 -1.85
CA VAL A 268 -8.43 16.52 -2.65
C VAL A 268 -8.21 17.35 -3.92
N GLY A 269 -7.00 17.87 -4.10
CA GLY A 269 -6.63 18.66 -5.27
C GLY A 269 -6.63 17.82 -6.55
N THR A 270 -5.98 16.66 -6.53
CA THR A 270 -6.04 15.67 -7.61
C THR A 270 -5.96 14.24 -7.09
N TRP A 271 -6.63 13.32 -7.78
CA TRP A 271 -6.55 11.89 -7.53
C TRP A 271 -5.46 11.21 -8.36
N SER A 272 -4.63 11.97 -9.08
CA SER A 272 -3.46 11.44 -9.78
C SER A 272 -2.36 11.08 -8.78
N SER A 273 -1.72 9.94 -8.99
CA SER A 273 -0.50 9.56 -8.28
C SER A 273 0.76 10.11 -8.94
N HIS A 274 0.61 10.76 -10.10
CA HIS A 274 1.71 11.30 -10.87
C HIS A 274 2.36 12.49 -10.14
N PRO A 275 3.69 12.46 -9.91
CA PRO A 275 4.32 13.45 -9.04
C PRO A 275 4.23 14.88 -9.59
N LEU A 276 4.30 15.09 -10.91
CA LEU A 276 4.18 16.44 -11.49
C LEU A 276 2.80 17.05 -11.30
N THR A 277 1.74 16.27 -11.46
CA THR A 277 0.38 16.78 -11.27
C THR A 277 0.19 17.22 -9.82
N VAL A 278 0.76 16.47 -8.87
CA VAL A 278 0.75 16.85 -7.45
C VAL A 278 1.53 18.15 -7.21
N VAL A 279 2.73 18.28 -7.79
CA VAL A 279 3.56 19.48 -7.64
C VAL A 279 2.91 20.70 -8.29
N LYS A 280 2.33 20.57 -9.49
CA LYS A 280 1.61 21.66 -10.19
C LYS A 280 0.47 22.23 -9.34
N VAL A 281 -0.31 21.34 -8.73
CA VAL A 281 -1.41 21.76 -7.85
C VAL A 281 -0.86 22.37 -6.55
N TYR A 282 0.24 21.82 -6.00
CA TYR A 282 0.91 22.37 -4.82
C TYR A 282 1.40 23.81 -5.05
N THR A 283 2.13 24.06 -6.14
CA THR A 283 2.65 25.39 -6.48
C THR A 283 1.53 26.40 -6.76
N GLY A 284 0.42 25.94 -7.35
CA GLY A 284 -0.79 26.73 -7.54
C GLY A 284 -1.41 27.20 -6.21
N ILE A 285 -1.49 26.31 -5.20
CA ILE A 285 -2.02 26.64 -3.87
C ILE A 285 -1.11 27.67 -3.16
N SER A 286 0.20 27.43 -3.11
CA SER A 286 1.15 28.34 -2.45
C SER A 286 1.19 29.74 -3.07
N SER A 287 0.97 29.81 -4.39
CA SER A 287 0.89 31.09 -5.12
C SER A 287 -0.36 31.90 -4.75
N CYS A 288 -1.47 31.24 -4.42
CA CYS A 288 -2.69 31.91 -3.98
C CYS A 288 -2.59 32.41 -2.54
N GLU A 289 -2.00 31.63 -1.63
CA GLU A 289 -1.81 32.01 -0.22
C GLU A 289 -0.90 33.25 -0.11
N SER A 290 0.23 33.27 -0.81
CA SER A 290 1.15 34.42 -0.80
C SER A 290 0.53 35.70 -1.35
N LYS A 291 -0.35 35.62 -2.37
CA LYS A 291 -1.11 36.77 -2.86
C LYS A 291 -2.14 37.27 -1.85
N SER A 292 -2.83 36.34 -1.17
CA SER A 292 -3.80 36.69 -0.13
C SER A 292 -3.14 37.39 1.05
N GLU A 293 -1.99 36.90 1.53
CA GLU A 293 -1.25 37.52 2.63
C GLU A 293 -0.75 38.92 2.28
N ARG A 294 -0.22 39.13 1.07
CA ARG A 294 0.19 40.46 0.59
C ARG A 294 -0.98 41.43 0.53
N SER A 295 -2.14 40.99 0.01
CA SER A 295 -3.33 41.84 -0.04
C SER A 295 -3.82 42.25 1.36
N LEU A 296 -3.68 41.36 2.35
CA LEU A 296 -4.06 41.64 3.73
C LEU A 296 -3.06 42.58 4.41
N SER A 297 -1.75 42.42 4.16
CA SER A 297 -0.73 43.34 4.69
C SER A 297 -0.88 44.75 4.13
N ASP A 298 -1.16 44.88 2.83
CA ASP A 298 -1.34 46.18 2.18
C ASP A 298 -2.60 46.89 2.69
N SER A 299 -3.66 46.15 3.03
CA SER A 299 -4.88 46.71 3.63
C SER A 299 -4.67 47.25 5.05
N LYS A 300 -3.72 46.70 5.82
CA LYS A 300 -3.43 47.14 7.21
C LYS A 300 -2.43 48.30 7.28
N LEU A 301 -1.74 48.62 6.19
CA LEU A 301 -0.75 49.69 6.12
C LEU A 301 -1.30 51.02 5.58
N SER A 302 -2.61 51.15 5.39
CA SER A 302 -3.24 52.46 5.17
C SER A 302 -3.45 53.19 6.52
N PRO A 303 -2.73 54.29 6.81
CA PRO A 303 -2.94 55.05 8.03
C PRO A 303 -4.22 55.86 7.89
N GLN A 304 -5.27 55.52 8.64
CA GLN A 304 -6.29 56.51 8.95
C GLN A 304 -5.66 57.56 9.86
N VAL A 305 -5.24 58.68 9.24
CA VAL A 305 -4.92 59.93 9.93
C VAL A 305 -6.24 60.50 10.48
N SER A 306 -6.64 60.06 11.67
CA SER A 306 -7.64 60.76 12.46
C SER A 306 -6.91 61.75 13.36
N VAL A 307 -6.89 63.02 12.94
CA VAL A 307 -6.50 64.16 13.78
C VAL A 307 -7.48 64.24 14.96
N SER A 308 -6.97 64.07 16.19
CA SER A 308 -7.74 64.32 17.41
C SER A 308 -7.02 65.36 18.26
N THR A 309 -7.66 66.52 18.41
CA THR A 309 -7.24 67.68 19.19
C THR A 309 -7.78 67.62 20.63
N ARG A 310 -6.89 67.47 21.63
CA ARG A 310 -6.88 68.02 23.02
C ARG A 310 -8.15 67.83 23.92
N PRO A 311 -8.17 68.15 25.25
CA PRO A 311 -7.15 68.75 26.13
C PRO A 311 -6.91 68.03 27.49
N ILE A 312 -5.99 68.63 28.24
CA ILE A 312 -5.54 68.43 29.61
C ILE A 312 -6.66 68.63 30.66
N SER A 313 -6.77 67.75 31.65
CA SER A 313 -7.14 68.10 33.03
C SER A 313 -6.59 67.06 34.00
N GLY A 314 -5.84 67.51 35.01
CA GLY A 314 -5.35 66.65 36.08
C GLY A 314 -6.36 66.51 37.22
N THR A 315 -6.17 65.47 38.03
CA THR A 315 -6.42 65.49 39.48
C THR A 315 -5.72 64.30 40.14
N SER A 316 -5.08 64.63 41.25
CA SER A 316 -4.47 63.78 42.27
C SER A 316 -5.44 62.79 42.91
N HIS A 317 -4.95 61.59 43.26
CA HIS A 317 -5.18 61.04 44.60
C HIS A 317 -4.14 59.96 44.96
N MET A 318 -3.78 60.00 46.25
CA MET A 318 -2.73 59.28 46.97
C MET A 318 -3.32 58.07 47.71
N GLU A 319 -2.43 57.17 48.18
CA GLU A 319 -2.62 56.03 49.11
C GLU A 319 -3.00 54.67 48.49
N ALA A 320 -2.48 53.51 48.91
CA ALA A 320 -1.38 53.15 49.83
C ALA A 320 -0.94 51.69 49.57
N ILE A 321 0.37 51.46 49.72
CA ILE A 321 1.07 50.33 50.35
C ILE A 321 0.37 48.94 50.36
N THR A 322 1.00 47.96 49.72
CA THR A 322 1.42 46.71 50.42
C THR A 322 2.50 45.97 49.62
N ASP A 323 3.65 45.81 50.28
CA ASP A 323 4.77 44.95 49.91
C ASP A 323 4.36 43.48 49.80
N SER A 324 4.87 42.77 48.78
CA SER A 324 5.28 41.36 48.94
C SER A 324 6.28 40.93 47.85
N SER A 325 7.52 40.76 48.30
CA SER A 325 8.48 39.70 47.95
C SER A 325 8.58 39.17 46.51
N HIS A 326 9.68 39.54 45.86
CA HIS A 326 10.66 38.68 45.17
C HIS A 326 10.22 37.29 44.66
N PHE A 327 10.20 37.12 43.34
CA PHE A 327 10.86 36.01 42.62
C PHE A 327 11.21 36.46 41.17
N PRO A 328 12.43 36.21 40.67
CA PRO A 328 12.78 36.53 39.28
C PRO A 328 12.24 35.44 38.35
N PHE A 329 11.29 35.80 37.49
CA PHE A 329 10.92 34.96 36.35
C PHE A 329 12.07 34.98 35.31
N PRO A 330 12.39 33.83 34.69
CA PRO A 330 13.34 33.78 33.58
C PRO A 330 12.75 34.50 32.36
N PRO A 331 13.59 35.07 31.48
CA PRO A 331 13.11 35.70 30.26
C PRO A 331 12.39 34.66 29.38
N SER A 332 11.19 35.02 28.95
CA SER A 332 10.41 34.31 27.94
C SER A 332 11.29 34.00 26.72
N PRO A 333 11.16 32.81 26.09
CA PRO A 333 11.87 32.52 24.85
C PRO A 333 11.36 33.48 23.77
N THR A 334 12.21 34.42 23.40
CA THR A 334 12.06 35.22 22.19
C THR A 334 11.92 34.27 21.01
N ASN A 335 10.73 34.29 20.44
CA ASN A 335 10.31 33.48 19.31
C ASN A 335 11.22 33.79 18.09
N PRO A 336 12.04 32.87 17.58
CA PRO A 336 12.96 33.16 16.47
C PRO A 336 12.28 33.15 15.08
N GLU A 337 10.95 33.09 15.00
CA GLU A 337 10.24 32.91 13.72
C GLU A 337 9.90 34.19 12.95
N SER A 338 10.14 35.40 13.47
CA SER A 338 9.72 36.64 12.78
C SER A 338 10.78 37.30 11.89
N LEU A 339 11.95 36.68 11.66
CA LEU A 339 13.08 37.31 10.93
C LEU A 339 13.51 36.62 9.62
N ARG A 340 12.66 35.81 8.98
CA ARG A 340 13.01 35.13 7.70
C ARG A 340 12.27 35.57 6.44
N LEU A 341 11.45 36.62 6.48
CA LEU A 341 10.67 37.06 5.31
C LEU A 341 10.90 38.54 4.97
N SER A 342 12.15 38.95 4.76
CA SER A 342 12.46 40.28 4.19
C SER A 342 13.93 40.41 3.74
N SER A 343 14.42 39.46 2.93
CA SER A 343 15.67 39.65 2.20
C SER A 343 15.56 38.97 0.83
N CYS A 344 15.03 39.71 -0.14
CA CYS A 344 15.23 39.43 -1.57
C CYS A 344 16.59 40.02 -2.01
N ALA A 345 17.64 39.78 -1.21
CA ALA A 345 19.00 40.13 -1.56
C ALA A 345 19.56 39.01 -2.43
N SER A 346 19.98 39.36 -3.66
CA SER A 346 20.88 38.61 -4.54
C SER A 346 21.00 37.12 -4.21
N GLN A 347 20.06 36.31 -4.69
CA GLN A 347 20.17 34.86 -4.64
C GLN A 347 21.46 34.49 -5.37
N GLU A 348 22.50 34.09 -4.63
CA GLU A 348 23.78 33.69 -5.22
C GLU A 348 23.48 32.61 -6.26
N ILE A 349 23.94 32.86 -7.49
CA ILE A 349 23.73 31.93 -8.59
C ILE A 349 24.64 30.73 -8.31
N SER A 350 24.09 29.69 -7.69
CA SER A 350 24.80 28.43 -7.46
C SER A 350 25.15 27.79 -8.81
N LEU A 351 26.43 27.88 -9.18
CA LEU A 351 26.98 27.26 -10.37
C LEU A 351 27.43 25.85 -10.03
N SER A 352 26.99 24.86 -10.79
CA SER A 352 27.44 23.49 -10.64
C SER A 352 27.68 22.78 -11.97
N PHE A 353 28.63 21.84 -11.93
CA PHE A 353 28.93 21.01 -13.07
C PHE A 353 27.97 19.81 -13.13
N PRO A 354 27.46 19.45 -14.32
CA PRO A 354 26.58 18.31 -14.49
C PRO A 354 27.21 16.99 -14.03
N GLN A 355 26.50 16.26 -13.16
CA GLN A 355 26.93 14.94 -12.72
C GLN A 355 26.35 13.85 -13.63
N SER A 356 27.20 13.00 -14.20
CA SER A 356 26.75 11.87 -15.04
C SER A 356 26.01 10.77 -14.26
N ARG A 357 26.21 10.73 -12.94
CA ARG A 357 25.51 9.84 -11.99
C ARG A 357 25.05 10.63 -10.79
N GLN A 358 23.77 10.50 -10.50
CA GLN A 358 23.12 11.22 -9.42
C GLN A 358 23.25 10.45 -8.11
N PRO A 359 23.13 11.13 -6.95
CA PRO A 359 23.14 10.47 -5.65
C PRO A 359 22.05 9.38 -5.58
N SER A 360 22.39 8.28 -4.91
CA SER A 360 21.45 7.18 -4.65
C SER A 360 20.33 7.61 -3.69
N MET A 361 19.25 6.85 -3.65
CA MET A 361 18.15 7.08 -2.71
C MET A 361 18.66 7.03 -1.25
N LEU A 362 19.61 6.14 -0.97
CA LEU A 362 20.23 5.98 0.35
C LEU A 362 20.91 7.25 0.86
N SER A 363 21.61 7.95 -0.03
CA SER A 363 22.36 9.17 0.33
C SER A 363 21.45 10.39 0.50
N MET A 364 20.30 10.44 -0.19
CA MET A 364 19.39 11.59 -0.09
C MET A 364 18.32 11.41 0.98
N LEU A 365 17.95 10.17 1.32
CA LEU A 365 16.79 9.89 2.17
C LEU A 365 17.14 9.00 3.38
N PRO A 366 17.47 9.59 4.55
CA PRO A 366 17.78 8.83 5.76
C PRO A 366 16.66 7.88 6.22
N SER A 367 15.40 8.21 5.95
CA SER A 367 14.26 7.32 6.24
C SER A 367 14.28 6.02 5.44
N VAL A 368 14.83 6.04 4.22
CA VAL A 368 14.95 4.84 3.39
C VAL A 368 16.00 3.88 3.96
N CYS A 369 17.07 4.41 4.57
CA CYS A 369 18.06 3.63 5.29
C CYS A 369 17.43 2.80 6.43
N ARG A 370 16.51 3.42 7.20
CA ARG A 370 15.77 2.70 8.26
C ARG A 370 14.88 1.59 7.70
N ILE A 371 14.20 1.84 6.59
CA ILE A 371 13.35 0.83 5.92
C ILE A 371 14.20 -0.33 5.40
N GLN A 372 15.35 -0.04 4.79
CA GLN A 372 16.29 -1.05 4.31
C GLN A 372 16.74 -1.98 5.45
N TYR A 373 17.17 -1.42 6.58
CA TYR A 373 17.55 -2.22 7.76
C TYR A 373 16.38 -3.05 8.28
N LEU A 374 15.16 -2.50 8.29
CA LEU A 374 13.97 -3.23 8.71
C LEU A 374 13.69 -4.43 7.79
N VAL A 375 13.78 -4.28 6.47
CA VAL A 375 13.56 -5.39 5.52
C VAL A 375 14.62 -6.49 5.70
N TRP A 376 15.89 -6.12 5.92
CA TRP A 376 16.94 -7.07 6.27
C TRP A 376 16.72 -7.75 7.62
N ALA A 377 16.20 -7.02 8.61
CA ALA A 377 15.84 -7.57 9.91
C ALA A 377 14.71 -8.61 9.80
N PHE A 378 13.72 -8.39 8.93
CA PHE A 378 12.69 -9.40 8.65
C PHE A 378 13.29 -10.68 8.05
N PHE A 379 14.17 -10.57 7.05
CA PHE A 379 14.89 -11.73 6.53
C PHE A 379 15.67 -12.47 7.64
N GLY A 380 16.43 -11.73 8.46
CA GLY A 380 17.17 -12.31 9.58
C GLY A 380 16.27 -13.02 10.59
N ALA A 381 15.12 -12.42 10.93
CA ALA A 381 14.14 -13.02 11.83
C ALA A 381 13.57 -14.33 11.27
N PHE A 382 13.19 -14.38 9.99
CA PHE A 382 12.71 -15.61 9.36
C PHE A 382 13.79 -16.68 9.22
N ALA A 383 15.04 -16.30 8.96
CA ALA A 383 16.16 -17.23 8.93
C ALA A 383 16.42 -17.86 10.31
N ILE A 384 16.40 -17.04 11.37
CA ILE A 384 16.52 -17.53 12.76
C ILE A 384 15.35 -18.43 13.11
N TRP A 385 14.12 -18.04 12.75
CA TRP A 385 12.92 -18.84 13.00
C TRP A 385 12.99 -20.19 12.27
N SER A 386 13.33 -20.20 10.98
CA SER A 386 13.52 -21.43 10.21
C SER A 386 14.59 -22.34 10.82
N GLY A 387 15.71 -21.76 11.26
CA GLY A 387 16.77 -22.50 11.94
C GLY A 387 16.31 -23.08 13.28
N ALA A 388 15.52 -22.34 14.06
CA ALA A 388 14.97 -22.81 15.33
C ALA A 388 14.00 -23.98 15.13
N VAL A 389 13.12 -23.92 14.13
CA VAL A 389 12.22 -25.02 13.77
C VAL A 389 13.03 -26.24 13.31
N ALA A 390 14.05 -26.06 12.46
CA ALA A 390 14.92 -27.15 12.03
C ALA A 390 15.65 -27.85 13.19
N ILE A 391 16.19 -27.07 14.14
CA ILE A 391 16.85 -27.61 15.33
C ILE A 391 15.84 -28.35 16.22
N SER A 392 14.66 -27.77 16.45
CA SER A 392 13.60 -28.41 17.24
C SER A 392 13.23 -29.76 16.65
N ASP A 393 12.94 -29.77 15.35
CA ASP A 393 12.53 -30.96 14.61
C ASP A 393 13.62 -32.04 14.60
N SER A 394 14.89 -31.66 14.41
CA SER A 394 16.03 -32.61 14.48
C SER A 394 16.15 -33.33 15.82
N LYS A 395 15.74 -32.69 16.92
CA LYS A 395 15.78 -33.29 18.27
C LYS A 395 14.61 -34.23 18.53
N THR A 396 13.45 -34.00 17.92
CA THR A 396 12.27 -34.86 18.11
C THR A 396 12.38 -36.18 17.33
N GLY A 397 13.27 -36.29 16.35
CA GLY A 397 13.47 -37.50 15.55
C GLY A 397 12.30 -37.84 14.62
N ARG A 398 11.36 -36.91 14.39
CA ARG A 398 10.15 -37.11 13.57
C ARG A 398 10.41 -37.15 12.04
N TRP A 399 11.66 -36.99 11.60
CA TRP A 399 12.07 -36.94 10.17
C TRP A 399 11.71 -38.19 9.34
N SER A 400 11.57 -39.36 9.99
CA SER A 400 11.56 -40.66 9.30
C SER A 400 10.18 -41.10 8.77
N GLY A 401 9.08 -40.64 9.37
CA GLY A 401 7.77 -41.30 9.19
C GLY A 401 6.96 -40.94 7.93
N TYR A 402 7.19 -39.78 7.30
CA TYR A 402 6.28 -39.23 6.28
C TYR A 402 6.74 -39.41 4.82
N LEU A 403 7.87 -40.08 4.61
CA LEU A 403 8.61 -40.09 3.34
C LEU A 403 8.12 -41.12 2.30
N SER A 404 7.29 -42.10 2.64
CA SER A 404 7.13 -43.28 1.77
C SER A 404 6.03 -43.23 0.71
N ASN A 405 5.10 -42.25 0.69
CA ASN A 405 4.07 -42.23 -0.38
C ASN A 405 3.33 -40.89 -0.61
N THR A 406 3.83 -39.76 -0.11
CA THR A 406 3.10 -38.48 -0.18
C THR A 406 3.39 -37.69 -1.47
N SER A 407 2.38 -36.97 -1.98
CA SER A 407 2.57 -36.04 -3.10
C SER A 407 3.59 -34.94 -2.75
N THR A 408 4.32 -34.43 -3.74
CA THR A 408 5.37 -33.40 -3.54
C THR A 408 4.89 -32.17 -2.77
N LEU A 409 3.64 -31.76 -2.97
CA LEU A 409 3.05 -30.62 -2.27
C LEU A 409 2.80 -30.92 -0.79
N GLU A 410 2.24 -32.09 -0.47
CA GLU A 410 2.01 -32.49 0.92
C GLU A 410 3.32 -32.69 1.67
N TYR A 411 4.32 -33.25 0.99
CA TYR A 411 5.68 -33.28 1.49
C TYR A 411 6.19 -31.87 1.81
N TRP A 412 6.06 -30.93 0.87
CA TRP A 412 6.49 -29.55 1.11
C TRP A 412 5.76 -28.89 2.28
N LYS A 413 4.46 -29.11 2.46
CA LYS A 413 3.70 -28.54 3.59
C LYS A 413 4.10 -29.12 4.94
N LYS A 414 4.22 -30.45 5.03
CA LYS A 414 4.35 -31.19 6.31
C LYS A 414 5.79 -31.49 6.71
N PHE A 415 6.77 -31.19 5.86
CA PHE A 415 8.16 -31.45 6.19
C PHE A 415 8.64 -30.60 7.37
N GLY A 416 9.21 -31.27 8.36
CA GLY A 416 9.73 -30.67 9.59
C GLY A 416 8.68 -29.89 10.36
N LEU A 417 7.50 -30.48 10.50
CA LEU A 417 6.38 -29.90 11.24
C LEU A 417 6.70 -29.83 12.74
N ALA A 418 6.76 -28.61 13.27
CA ALA A 418 6.81 -28.36 14.70
C ALA A 418 5.42 -27.89 15.19
N ASP A 419 4.86 -28.62 16.14
CA ASP A 419 3.55 -28.42 16.74
C ASP A 419 3.68 -27.92 18.18
N PHE A 420 2.89 -26.92 18.54
CA PHE A 420 2.79 -26.40 19.90
C PHE A 420 1.32 -26.33 20.32
N ASP A 421 0.91 -27.26 21.18
CA ASP A 421 -0.44 -27.29 21.73
C ASP A 421 -0.59 -26.24 22.85
N PHE A 422 -1.60 -25.37 22.75
CA PHE A 422 -1.84 -24.33 23.76
C PHE A 422 -2.91 -24.69 24.81
N SER A 423 -3.66 -25.78 24.64
CA SER A 423 -4.64 -26.19 25.67
C SER A 423 -5.12 -27.64 25.54
N ASP A 424 -4.87 -28.44 26.58
CA ASP A 424 -5.45 -29.78 26.76
C ASP A 424 -6.92 -29.76 27.22
N ASN A 425 -7.46 -28.59 27.55
CA ASN A 425 -8.80 -28.48 28.13
C ASN A 425 -9.89 -28.56 27.05
N ILE A 426 -10.56 -29.72 26.98
CA ILE A 426 -11.66 -30.04 26.05
C ILE A 426 -12.79 -28.98 26.07
N GLN A 427 -13.05 -28.33 27.20
CA GLN A 427 -14.13 -27.32 27.31
C GLN A 427 -13.81 -26.00 26.58
N LEU A 428 -12.55 -25.74 26.23
CA LEU A 428 -12.11 -24.49 25.59
C LEU A 428 -12.03 -24.58 24.06
N ARG A 429 -12.47 -25.68 23.42
CA ARG A 429 -12.35 -25.86 21.96
C ARG A 429 -12.92 -24.71 21.13
N TYR A 430 -14.04 -24.11 21.51
CA TYR A 430 -14.58 -22.94 20.79
C TYR A 430 -13.71 -21.68 20.91
N GLN A 431 -12.97 -21.55 22.01
CA GLN A 431 -12.04 -20.44 22.20
C GLN A 431 -10.74 -20.66 21.42
N GLN A 432 -10.43 -21.89 21.00
CA GLN A 432 -9.19 -22.22 20.29
C GLN A 432 -9.14 -21.54 18.93
N ASP A 433 -10.14 -21.70 18.06
CA ASP A 433 -10.13 -21.05 16.73
C ASP A 433 -10.01 -19.52 16.81
N LEU A 434 -10.63 -18.91 17.82
CA LEU A 434 -10.53 -17.47 18.04
C LEU A 434 -9.15 -17.06 18.56
N VAL A 435 -8.55 -17.85 19.45
CA VAL A 435 -7.19 -17.62 19.97
C VAL A 435 -6.17 -17.83 18.85
N GLY A 436 -6.30 -18.92 18.08
CA GLY A 436 -5.50 -19.21 16.89
C GLY A 436 -5.59 -18.08 15.88
N LEU A 437 -6.79 -17.59 15.55
CA LEU A 437 -6.99 -16.42 14.70
C LEU A 437 -6.29 -15.17 15.27
N CYS A 438 -6.37 -14.92 16.58
CA CYS A 438 -5.66 -13.79 17.20
C CYS A 438 -4.13 -13.92 17.05
N ILE A 439 -3.58 -15.13 17.26
CA ILE A 439 -2.15 -15.41 17.07
C ILE A 439 -1.77 -15.19 15.60
N GLN A 440 -2.56 -15.72 14.67
CA GLN A 440 -2.36 -15.55 13.23
C GLN A 440 -2.31 -14.08 12.84
N ILE A 441 -3.27 -13.28 13.32
CA ILE A 441 -3.33 -11.83 13.08
C ILE A 441 -2.09 -11.14 13.63
N ALA A 442 -1.64 -11.50 14.84
CA ALA A 442 -0.46 -10.90 15.46
C ALA A 442 0.81 -11.18 14.62
N VAL A 443 1.05 -12.43 14.23
CA VAL A 443 2.23 -12.79 13.42
C VAL A 443 2.14 -12.18 12.02
N GLN A 444 0.97 -12.28 11.36
CA GLN A 444 0.76 -11.76 10.01
C GLN A 444 0.85 -10.22 9.93
N SER A 445 0.55 -9.51 11.02
CA SER A 445 0.71 -8.06 11.10
C SER A 445 2.16 -7.62 10.86
N SER A 446 3.12 -8.41 11.36
CA SER A 446 4.56 -8.14 11.21
C SER A 446 4.99 -8.28 9.75
N ILE A 447 4.54 -9.34 9.07
CA ILE A 447 4.80 -9.58 7.64
C ILE A 447 4.20 -8.45 6.80
N THR A 448 2.94 -8.11 7.06
CA THR A 448 2.20 -7.05 6.36
C THR A 448 2.90 -5.70 6.52
N PHE A 449 3.43 -5.42 7.72
CA PHE A 449 4.21 -4.23 7.98
C PHE A 449 5.50 -4.18 7.13
N GLY A 450 6.28 -5.25 7.08
CA GLY A 450 7.49 -5.34 6.24
C GLY A 450 7.22 -5.13 4.75
N LEU A 451 6.12 -5.71 4.24
CA LEU A 451 5.69 -5.53 2.85
C LEU A 451 5.29 -4.07 2.54
N HIS A 452 4.55 -3.42 3.44
CA HIS A 452 4.20 -2.01 3.27
C HIS A 452 5.41 -1.07 3.43
N CYS A 453 6.39 -1.42 4.24
CA CYS A 453 7.67 -0.71 4.29
C CYS A 453 8.37 -0.72 2.93
N THR A 454 8.43 -1.89 2.29
CA THR A 454 9.03 -2.06 0.96
C THR A 454 8.26 -1.30 -0.13
N GLU A 455 6.92 -1.26 -0.02
CA GLU A 455 6.05 -0.51 -0.93
C GLU A 455 6.45 0.97 -1.05
N LEU A 456 6.92 1.56 0.04
CA LEU A 456 7.27 2.98 0.06
C LEU A 456 8.55 3.26 -0.69
N VAL A 457 9.55 2.39 -0.54
CA VAL A 457 10.81 2.47 -1.30
C VAL A 457 10.51 2.38 -2.79
N ILE A 458 9.59 1.48 -3.16
CA ILE A 458 9.16 1.29 -4.55
C ILE A 458 8.42 2.52 -5.07
N ASN A 459 7.52 3.12 -4.29
CA ASN A 459 6.82 4.34 -4.68
C ASN A 459 7.80 5.51 -4.89
N VAL A 460 8.80 5.68 -4.01
CA VAL A 460 9.87 6.68 -4.17
C VAL A 460 10.70 6.40 -5.43
N SER A 461 11.06 5.14 -5.70
CA SER A 461 11.79 4.75 -6.91
C SER A 461 10.98 4.99 -8.19
N ARG A 462 9.67 4.76 -8.12
CA ARG A 462 8.73 5.00 -9.23
C ARG A 462 8.58 6.48 -9.52
N ASP A 463 8.48 7.31 -8.49
CA ASP A 463 8.40 8.77 -8.62
C ASP A 463 9.66 9.32 -9.31
N GLU A 464 10.85 8.86 -8.90
CA GLU A 464 12.10 9.20 -9.58
C GLU A 464 12.13 8.70 -11.04
N THR A 465 11.69 7.47 -11.30
CA THR A 465 11.64 6.93 -12.67
C THR A 465 10.70 7.74 -13.56
N ASN A 466 9.59 8.24 -13.01
CA ASN A 466 8.69 9.14 -13.72
C ASN A 466 9.37 10.48 -13.99
N TRP A 467 10.00 11.10 -13.00
CA TRP A 467 10.76 12.34 -13.17
C TRP A 467 11.81 12.24 -14.28
N ARG A 468 12.51 11.10 -14.38
CA ARG A 468 13.51 10.83 -15.43
C ARG A 468 12.97 10.77 -16.85
N LYS A 469 11.67 10.56 -17.03
CA LYS A 469 11.07 10.60 -18.38
C LYS A 469 11.19 11.98 -19.02
N ALA A 470 11.27 13.05 -18.21
CA ALA A 470 11.43 14.41 -18.70
C ALA A 470 12.70 14.59 -19.56
N SER A 471 13.81 13.93 -19.24
CA SER A 471 15.04 14.05 -20.04
C SER A 471 15.09 13.17 -21.29
N THR A 472 14.15 12.22 -21.45
CA THR A 472 14.21 11.22 -22.54
C THR A 472 13.05 11.37 -23.51
N VAL A 473 11.84 11.06 -23.06
CA VAL A 473 10.63 11.00 -23.89
C VAL A 473 9.74 12.22 -23.68
N GLY A 474 10.04 13.01 -22.64
CA GLY A 474 9.13 13.99 -22.09
C GLY A 474 8.16 13.36 -21.10
N ILE A 475 7.64 14.17 -20.20
CA ILE A 475 6.70 13.75 -19.17
C ILE A 475 5.40 14.55 -19.29
N ALA A 476 4.27 13.85 -19.36
CA ALA A 476 2.97 14.49 -19.47
C ALA A 476 2.58 15.14 -18.14
N THR A 477 2.17 16.41 -18.18
CA THR A 477 1.67 17.14 -17.00
C THR A 477 0.22 16.79 -16.70
N GLU A 478 -0.54 16.45 -17.74
CA GLU A 478 -1.91 15.99 -17.68
C GLU A 478 -1.97 14.49 -17.94
N ASP A 479 -2.33 13.73 -16.91
CA ASP A 479 -2.45 12.28 -17.00
C ASP A 479 -3.81 11.91 -17.61
N ASN A 480 -3.94 12.06 -18.94
CA ASN A 480 -5.06 11.52 -19.70
C ASN A 480 -4.93 10.01 -19.93
N SER A 481 -3.87 9.38 -19.42
CA SER A 481 -3.69 7.94 -19.54
C SER A 481 -4.60 7.20 -18.57
N ASN A 482 -5.20 6.08 -19.02
CA ASN A 482 -6.01 5.24 -18.15
C ASN A 482 -5.18 4.85 -16.91
N PRO A 483 -5.63 5.16 -15.68
CA PRO A 483 -4.82 4.97 -14.47
C PRO A 483 -4.41 3.50 -14.25
N ALA A 484 -5.27 2.56 -14.68
CA ALA A 484 -4.96 1.13 -14.70
C ALA A 484 -3.74 0.80 -15.60
N LYS A 485 -3.56 1.51 -16.72
CA LYS A 485 -2.44 1.32 -17.64
C LYS A 485 -1.14 1.83 -17.04
N SER A 486 -1.15 2.96 -16.32
CA SER A 486 0.03 3.54 -15.67
C SER A 486 0.54 2.68 -14.50
N PHE A 487 -0.37 2.10 -13.71
CA PHE A 487 -0.01 1.20 -12.62
C PHE A 487 0.58 -0.13 -13.13
N THR A 488 -0.07 -0.76 -14.11
CA THR A 488 0.36 -2.03 -14.70
C THR A 488 1.64 -1.92 -15.53
N THR A 489 2.05 -0.72 -15.94
CA THR A 489 3.29 -0.55 -16.72
C THR A 489 4.56 -0.43 -15.87
N SER A 490 4.45 -0.19 -14.56
CA SER A 490 5.64 -0.19 -13.70
C SER A 490 5.99 -1.60 -13.24
N TRP A 491 7.09 -2.15 -13.78
CA TRP A 491 7.62 -3.44 -13.37
C TRP A 491 7.89 -3.52 -11.85
N GLN A 492 8.24 -2.39 -11.21
CA GLN A 492 8.52 -2.32 -9.77
C GLN A 492 7.25 -2.58 -8.94
N SER A 493 6.13 -1.96 -9.35
CA SER A 493 4.83 -2.14 -8.69
C SER A 493 4.28 -3.54 -8.95
N MET A 494 4.42 -4.08 -10.17
CA MET A 494 4.04 -5.46 -10.47
C MET A 494 4.82 -6.47 -9.63
N THR A 495 6.14 -6.28 -9.51
CA THR A 495 7.01 -7.16 -8.71
C THR A 495 6.56 -7.18 -7.25
N LEU A 496 6.26 -6.01 -6.66
CA LEU A 496 5.75 -5.94 -5.29
C LEU A 496 4.38 -6.62 -5.14
N MET A 497 3.47 -6.43 -6.10
CA MET A 497 2.15 -7.04 -6.07
C MET A 497 2.27 -8.57 -6.03
N VAL A 498 3.16 -9.14 -6.84
CA VAL A 498 3.48 -10.57 -6.81
C VAL A 498 4.06 -10.97 -5.45
N PHE A 499 5.05 -10.25 -4.93
CA PHE A 499 5.63 -10.55 -3.61
C PHE A 499 4.60 -10.49 -2.49
N LYS A 500 3.74 -9.46 -2.44
CA LYS A 500 2.68 -9.34 -1.43
C LYS A 500 1.79 -10.58 -1.45
N SER A 501 1.24 -10.94 -2.61
CA SER A 501 0.31 -12.07 -2.73
C SER A 501 0.99 -13.41 -2.47
N VAL A 502 2.20 -13.65 -2.99
CA VAL A 502 2.91 -14.93 -2.82
C VAL A 502 3.41 -15.10 -1.38
N ILE A 503 4.00 -14.08 -0.76
CA ILE A 503 4.48 -14.16 0.63
C ILE A 503 3.31 -14.41 1.58
N GLN A 504 2.18 -13.72 1.40
CA GLN A 504 1.00 -13.92 2.25
C GLN A 504 0.37 -15.31 2.05
N TRP A 505 0.37 -15.81 0.81
CA TRP A 505 -0.12 -17.15 0.49
C TRP A 505 0.78 -18.25 1.08
N VAL A 506 2.10 -18.16 0.90
CA VAL A 506 3.07 -19.12 1.47
C VAL A 506 3.03 -19.08 3.00
N PHE A 507 2.83 -17.91 3.60
CA PHE A 507 2.68 -17.79 5.05
C PHE A 507 1.54 -18.65 5.60
N GLY A 508 0.40 -18.73 4.89
CA GLY A 508 -0.72 -19.59 5.27
C GLY A 508 -0.38 -21.09 5.32
N TYR A 509 0.72 -21.52 4.69
CA TYR A 509 1.25 -22.88 4.84
C TYR A 509 2.41 -22.99 5.83
N ALA A 510 3.17 -21.91 6.03
CA ALA A 510 4.31 -21.90 6.94
C ALA A 510 3.91 -21.81 8.40
N PHE A 511 2.78 -21.17 8.68
CA PHE A 511 2.30 -20.91 10.02
C PHE A 511 0.78 -21.01 10.04
N ILE A 512 0.27 -22.01 10.76
CA ILE A 512 -1.17 -22.20 11.00
C ILE A 512 -1.36 -22.16 12.51
N ALA A 513 -2.30 -21.33 12.95
CA ALA A 513 -2.71 -21.25 14.34
C ALA A 513 -4.23 -21.50 14.42
N ASP A 514 -4.60 -22.72 14.76
CA ASP A 514 -5.99 -23.16 14.95
C ASP A 514 -6.18 -23.68 16.38
N ASP A 515 -5.98 -24.98 16.61
CA ASP A 515 -5.98 -25.59 17.94
C ASP A 515 -4.56 -25.82 18.50
N ALA A 516 -3.58 -25.85 17.61
CA ALA A 516 -2.16 -25.78 17.89
C ALA A 516 -1.54 -24.65 17.06
N VAL A 517 -0.27 -24.34 17.31
CA VAL A 517 0.54 -23.63 16.32
C VAL A 517 1.41 -24.65 15.62
N ASP A 518 1.17 -24.73 14.32
CA ASP A 518 1.88 -25.58 13.41
C ASP A 518 2.81 -24.77 12.54
N MET A 519 4.07 -25.19 12.52
CA MET A 519 5.13 -24.54 11.77
C MET A 519 5.80 -25.55 10.85
N GLY A 520 5.57 -25.41 9.56
CA GLY A 520 6.23 -26.22 8.54
C GLY A 520 7.62 -25.67 8.20
N LEU A 521 8.66 -26.52 8.28
CA LEU A 521 10.03 -26.08 8.02
C LEU A 521 10.26 -25.65 6.56
N LEU A 522 9.81 -26.42 5.57
CA LEU A 522 10.04 -26.07 4.15
C LEU A 522 9.27 -24.82 3.70
N PRO A 523 7.99 -24.61 4.06
CA PRO A 523 7.31 -23.37 3.73
C PRO A 523 7.94 -22.17 4.45
N LEU A 524 8.41 -22.33 5.70
CA LEU A 524 9.12 -21.28 6.44
C LEU A 524 10.49 -20.96 5.82
N ALA A 525 11.22 -21.97 5.34
CA ALA A 525 12.44 -21.78 4.54
C ALA A 525 12.14 -21.08 3.21
N THR A 526 11.01 -21.41 2.57
CA THR A 526 10.53 -20.73 1.35
C THR A 526 10.23 -19.25 1.63
N MET A 527 9.56 -18.94 2.75
CA MET A 527 9.35 -17.57 3.23
C MET A 527 10.67 -16.82 3.43
N THR A 528 11.65 -17.47 4.06
CA THR A 528 13.00 -16.91 4.24
C THR A 528 13.64 -16.57 2.90
N GLY A 529 13.55 -17.47 1.91
CA GLY A 529 14.02 -17.23 0.55
C GLY A 529 13.30 -16.07 -0.15
N LEU A 530 11.97 -15.98 -0.01
CA LEU A 530 11.18 -14.89 -0.58
C LEU A 530 11.54 -13.54 0.05
N PHE A 531 11.73 -13.48 1.38
CA PHE A 531 12.17 -12.26 2.05
C PHE A 531 13.62 -11.88 1.72
N LEU A 532 14.50 -12.85 1.47
CA LEU A 532 15.85 -12.58 0.94
C LEU A 532 15.77 -11.94 -0.45
N LEU A 533 14.94 -12.48 -1.35
CA LEU A 533 14.73 -11.90 -2.68
C LEU A 533 14.14 -10.50 -2.59
N LEU A 534 13.17 -10.28 -1.71
CA LEU A 534 12.59 -8.95 -1.45
C LEU A 534 13.62 -7.97 -0.89
N ALA A 535 14.50 -8.42 0.02
CA ALA A 535 15.58 -7.62 0.58
C ALA A 535 16.60 -7.24 -0.49
N ILE A 536 17.06 -8.18 -1.31
CA ILE A 536 17.97 -7.92 -2.44
C ILE A 536 17.33 -6.95 -3.44
N PHE A 537 16.06 -7.14 -3.75
CA PHE A 537 15.33 -6.24 -4.64
C PHE A 537 15.25 -4.82 -4.07
N THR A 538 14.92 -4.69 -2.79
CA THR A 538 14.87 -3.40 -2.09
C THR A 538 16.26 -2.74 -2.06
N GLU A 539 17.29 -3.51 -1.74
CA GLU A 539 18.70 -3.09 -1.74
C GLU A 539 19.11 -2.53 -3.10
N TYR A 540 18.77 -3.26 -4.17
CA TYR A 540 19.01 -2.84 -5.54
C TYR A 540 18.36 -1.49 -5.83
N LEU A 541 17.07 -1.31 -5.49
CA LEU A 541 16.36 -0.05 -5.73
C LEU A 541 16.96 1.13 -4.95
N VAL A 542 17.36 0.90 -3.70
CA VAL A 542 17.89 1.95 -2.81
C VAL A 542 19.30 2.37 -3.19
N ARG A 543 20.15 1.42 -3.62
CA ARG A 543 21.53 1.69 -4.07
C ARG A 543 21.62 2.17 -5.51
N ARG A 544 20.59 1.94 -6.33
CA ARG A 544 20.58 2.34 -7.73
C ARG A 544 20.81 3.86 -7.85
N ARG A 545 21.91 4.23 -8.49
CA ARG A 545 22.20 5.61 -8.86
C ARG A 545 21.56 5.93 -10.21
N PRO A 546 20.64 6.90 -10.30
CA PRO A 546 20.09 7.34 -11.58
C PRO A 546 21.23 7.81 -12.50
N LYS A 547 21.16 7.42 -13.77
CA LYS A 547 22.09 7.88 -14.81
C LYS A 547 21.56 9.18 -15.44
N GLY A 548 22.48 10.03 -15.88
CA GLY A 548 22.18 11.26 -16.60
C GLY A 548 22.26 12.52 -15.73
N TYR A 549 22.28 13.66 -16.40
CA TYR A 549 22.55 14.98 -15.82
C TYR A 549 21.36 15.64 -15.12
N GLN A 550 20.16 15.08 -15.28
CA GLN A 550 18.97 15.57 -14.59
C GLN A 550 19.13 15.39 -13.05
N PRO A 551 18.85 16.40 -12.22
CA PRO A 551 18.92 16.26 -10.76
C PRO A 551 17.96 15.19 -10.24
N ALA A 552 18.38 14.41 -9.24
CA ALA A 552 17.49 13.44 -8.58
C ALA A 552 16.57 14.13 -7.58
N THR A 553 15.29 13.78 -7.60
CA THR A 553 14.28 14.37 -6.70
C THR A 553 13.67 13.35 -5.76
N TYR A 554 13.61 12.08 -6.18
CA TYR A 554 12.97 11.00 -5.41
C TYR A 554 11.56 11.36 -4.89
N GLY A 555 10.83 12.16 -5.68
CA GLY A 555 9.48 12.62 -5.35
C GLY A 555 9.39 13.69 -4.27
N ASP A 556 10.50 14.36 -3.91
CA ASP A 556 10.44 15.56 -3.07
C ASP A 556 9.73 16.69 -3.82
N ILE A 557 8.63 17.18 -3.25
CA ILE A 557 7.72 18.12 -3.92
C ILE A 557 8.37 19.49 -4.06
N GLN A 558 9.12 19.92 -3.04
CA GLN A 558 9.80 21.20 -3.06
C GLN A 558 10.93 21.18 -4.09
N TRP A 559 11.66 20.06 -4.18
CA TRP A 559 12.72 19.92 -5.16
C TRP A 559 12.21 19.87 -6.58
N MET A 560 11.14 19.12 -6.83
CA MET A 560 10.51 19.12 -8.13
C MET A 560 9.99 20.51 -8.50
N ALA A 561 9.34 21.22 -7.57
CA ALA A 561 8.84 22.58 -7.82
C ALA A 561 9.96 23.57 -8.17
N TYR A 562 11.12 23.44 -7.53
CA TYR A 562 12.29 24.28 -7.79
C TYR A 562 12.87 24.04 -9.19
N PHE A 563 13.01 22.77 -9.60
CA PHE A 563 13.57 22.45 -10.91
C PHE A 563 12.61 22.83 -12.05
N ILE A 564 11.30 22.70 -11.86
CA ILE A 564 10.33 22.99 -12.92
C ILE A 564 10.08 24.49 -13.03
N ASP A 565 10.68 25.10 -14.03
CA ASP A 565 10.58 26.53 -14.32
C ASP A 565 9.49 26.89 -15.34
N GLU A 566 8.96 25.93 -16.11
CA GLU A 566 7.83 26.12 -17.03
C GLU A 566 6.72 25.12 -16.73
N TRP A 567 5.50 25.62 -16.49
CA TRP A 567 4.34 24.79 -16.12
C TRP A 567 3.24 24.71 -17.19
N ASP A 568 3.29 25.59 -18.18
CA ASP A 568 2.17 25.85 -19.11
C ASP A 568 2.10 24.87 -20.30
N HIS A 569 2.81 23.74 -20.20
CA HIS A 569 2.94 22.78 -21.30
C HIS A 569 2.34 21.42 -20.96
N LYS A 570 1.76 20.76 -21.96
CA LYS A 570 1.19 19.40 -21.83
C LYS A 570 2.27 18.34 -21.63
N LEU A 571 3.43 18.54 -22.24
CA LEU A 571 4.60 17.67 -22.12
C LEU A 571 5.77 18.55 -21.65
N LEU A 572 6.46 18.11 -20.61
CA LEU A 572 7.66 18.77 -20.13
C LEU A 572 8.90 17.95 -20.50
N PHE A 573 9.91 18.65 -20.98
CA PHE A 573 11.23 18.10 -21.27
C PHE A 573 12.27 18.80 -20.39
N TRP A 574 13.24 18.05 -19.88
CA TRP A 574 14.36 18.59 -19.10
C TRP A 574 15.63 18.62 -19.96
N GLY A 575 16.33 19.76 -20.00
CA GLY A 575 17.59 19.87 -20.73
C GLY A 575 18.23 21.25 -20.68
N ASP A 576 19.13 21.50 -21.63
CA ASP A 576 19.88 22.75 -21.79
C ASP A 576 19.03 23.83 -22.47
N LYS A 577 18.84 24.97 -21.81
CA LYS A 577 18.09 26.14 -22.29
C LYS A 577 18.96 27.18 -23.01
N GLY A 578 20.27 26.93 -23.14
CA GLY A 578 21.20 27.84 -23.77
C GLY A 578 22.09 28.58 -22.78
N GLU A 579 22.91 29.46 -23.34
CA GLU A 579 23.89 30.26 -22.61
C GLU A 579 23.25 31.53 -22.06
N ILE A 580 23.49 31.83 -20.78
CA ILE A 580 23.01 33.07 -20.14
C ILE A 580 24.10 34.13 -20.19
N ASP A 581 25.33 33.80 -19.75
CA ASP A 581 26.43 34.75 -19.63
C ASP A 581 27.79 34.06 -19.67
N ARG A 582 28.71 34.54 -20.53
CA ARG A 582 30.15 34.18 -20.54
C ARG A 582 30.44 32.68 -20.35
N GLY A 583 29.77 31.81 -21.09
CA GLY A 583 29.95 30.36 -21.02
C GLY A 583 29.14 29.64 -19.93
N ILE A 584 28.38 30.36 -19.09
CA ILE A 584 27.43 29.79 -18.13
C ILE A 584 26.12 29.47 -18.84
N ARG A 585 25.62 28.25 -18.66
CA ARG A 585 24.37 27.78 -19.29
C ARG A 585 23.25 27.59 -18.27
N LYS A 586 22.02 27.51 -18.74
CA LYS A 586 20.84 27.25 -17.88
C LYS A 586 20.27 25.87 -18.14
N ALA A 587 20.03 25.11 -17.08
CA ALA A 587 19.24 23.88 -17.16
C ALA A 587 17.81 24.17 -16.71
N GLY A 588 16.82 23.52 -17.32
CA GLY A 588 15.43 23.69 -16.92
C GLY A 588 14.46 22.84 -17.72
N THR A 589 13.18 23.14 -17.56
CA THR A 589 12.06 22.48 -18.23
C THR A 589 11.48 23.29 -19.38
N ALA A 590 11.09 22.66 -20.49
CA ALA A 590 10.36 23.34 -21.57
C ALA A 590 9.28 22.45 -22.20
N GLY A 591 8.35 23.06 -22.93
CA GLY A 591 7.28 22.37 -23.66
C GLY A 591 7.70 21.56 -24.89
N HIS A 592 8.96 21.66 -25.28
CA HIS A 592 9.55 20.99 -26.43
C HIS A 592 10.88 20.36 -26.01
N ARG A 593 11.35 19.39 -26.79
CA ARG A 593 12.61 18.71 -26.49
C ARG A 593 13.78 19.70 -26.51
N LEU A 594 14.46 19.81 -25.37
CA LEU A 594 15.66 20.63 -25.21
C LEU A 594 16.90 19.88 -25.66
N SER A 595 18.00 20.61 -25.84
CA SER A 595 19.32 20.01 -26.13
C SER A 595 19.84 19.26 -24.90
N ASP A 596 20.66 18.24 -25.13
CA ASP A 596 21.28 17.49 -24.04
C ASP A 596 22.26 18.37 -23.26
N ILE A 597 22.31 18.17 -21.94
CA ILE A 597 23.22 18.90 -21.05
C ILE A 597 24.67 18.55 -21.37
N ARG A 598 25.50 19.57 -21.53
CA ARG A 598 26.94 19.45 -21.81
C ARG A 598 27.75 19.25 -20.52
N PRO A 599 28.53 18.18 -20.34
CA PRO A 599 29.21 17.89 -19.07
C PRO A 599 30.29 18.89 -18.67
N ASP A 600 30.94 19.53 -19.64
CA ASP A 600 32.17 20.32 -19.41
C ASP A 600 31.88 21.82 -19.16
N VAL A 601 30.62 22.18 -18.95
CA VAL A 601 30.17 23.58 -18.84
C VAL A 601 29.41 23.77 -17.53
N PRO A 602 29.61 24.89 -16.80
CA PRO A 602 28.84 25.17 -15.60
C PRO A 602 27.40 25.54 -15.94
N TYR A 603 26.45 25.02 -15.16
CA TYR A 603 25.03 25.30 -15.29
C TYR A 603 24.45 25.94 -14.04
N VAL A 604 23.47 26.81 -14.26
CA VAL A 604 22.51 27.26 -13.25
C VAL A 604 21.32 26.28 -13.21
N GLY A 605 20.85 25.95 -12.01
CA GLY A 605 19.65 25.12 -11.80
C GLY A 605 19.92 23.61 -11.68
N LEU A 606 21.16 23.20 -11.44
CA LEU A 606 21.52 21.78 -11.21
C LEU A 606 21.72 21.40 -9.74
N THR A 607 22.02 22.36 -8.87
CA THR A 607 22.24 22.16 -7.44
C THR A 607 21.25 22.96 -6.62
N MET A 608 20.91 22.42 -5.44
CA MET A 608 20.35 23.22 -4.35
C MET A 608 21.48 23.60 -3.40
N GLU A 609 21.43 24.82 -2.89
CA GLU A 609 22.25 25.27 -1.76
C GLU A 609 21.71 24.77 -0.43
#